data_AF-A0A947IDZ7-F1
#
_entry.id   AF-A0A947IDZ7-F1
#
_cell.length_a   1.000
_cell.length_b   1.000
_cell.length_c   1.000
_cell.angle_alpha   90.00
_cell.angle_beta   90.00
_cell.angle_gamma   90.00
#
_symmetry.space_group_name_H-M   'P 1'
#
loop_
_entity.id
_entity.type
_entity.pdbx_description
1 polymer ?
#
loop_
_entity_poly.entity_id
_entity_poly.type
_entity_poly.pdbx_seq_one_letter_code
_entity_poly.pdbx_strand_id
1 'polypeptide(L)'
;MERHREEVVNVYLAMCLRELGISAAGEQIEVVAGKHAMPDVLLDFKGLRCMIEGKYADVPDAQTVVLAQAVERVEAGIAHMALAVVYPPELRETRQDELAEKLSAVQMKFGLCTIARYVEIEWHHGGVRNVLDLIRRGHAELLEDDVVARSVAALKAGMEGLVSIFFGHPAAVDKIAAHIGITEPETAKKAEGSDDE
;
A
#
# COMPACT_ATOMS: atom_id res chain seq x y z
N MET A 1 -22.46 24.84 11.41
CA MET A 1 -22.52 23.42 11.01
C MET A 1 -21.10 22.90 10.99
N GLU A 2 -20.84 21.83 11.73
CA GLU A 2 -19.54 21.18 11.77
C GLU A 2 -19.38 20.37 10.48
N ARG A 3 -18.34 20.66 9.69
CA ARG A 3 -18.06 19.93 8.44
C ARG A 3 -16.97 18.92 8.72
N HIS A 4 -17.24 17.64 8.47
CA HIS A 4 -16.25 16.59 8.67
C HIS A 4 -15.12 16.68 7.65
N ARG A 5 -13.88 16.62 8.14
CA ARG A 5 -12.72 16.41 7.28
C ARG A 5 -12.69 14.97 6.77
N GLU A 6 -12.01 14.76 5.65
CA GLU A 6 -11.87 13.44 5.02
C GLU A 6 -11.23 12.44 5.98
N GLU A 7 -10.22 12.87 6.75
CA GLU A 7 -9.54 12.05 7.75
C GLU A 7 -10.52 11.48 8.79
N VAL A 8 -11.52 12.27 9.20
CA VAL A 8 -12.54 11.81 10.15
C VAL A 8 -13.38 10.71 9.52
N VAL A 9 -13.85 10.90 8.29
CA VAL A 9 -14.67 9.90 7.59
C VAL A 9 -13.88 8.61 7.32
N ASN A 10 -12.58 8.71 7.00
CA ASN A 10 -11.68 7.55 6.87
C ASN A 10 -11.68 6.73 8.16
N VAL A 11 -11.57 7.37 9.33
CA VAL A 11 -11.58 6.69 10.65
C VAL A 11 -12.91 5.98 10.90
N TYR A 12 -14.05 6.61 10.59
CA TYR A 12 -15.35 5.95 10.74
C TYR A 12 -15.50 4.77 9.77
N LEU A 13 -14.99 4.88 8.54
CA LEU A 13 -14.97 3.75 7.60
C LEU A 13 -14.15 2.58 8.16
N ALA A 14 -12.98 2.87 8.71
CA ALA A 14 -12.13 1.88 9.36
C ALA A 14 -12.83 1.17 10.52
N MET A 15 -13.56 1.92 11.36
CA MET A 15 -14.34 1.38 12.46
C MET A 15 -15.45 0.45 11.95
N CYS A 16 -16.23 0.87 10.94
CA CYS A 16 -17.28 0.04 10.33
C CYS A 16 -16.70 -1.23 9.69
N LEU A 17 -15.54 -1.14 9.02
CA LEU A 17 -14.85 -2.29 8.44
C LEU A 17 -14.40 -3.27 9.53
N ARG A 18 -13.82 -2.76 10.64
CA ARG A 18 -13.41 -3.59 11.78
C ARG A 18 -14.59 -4.34 12.39
N GLU A 19 -15.69 -3.65 12.68
CA GLU A 19 -16.88 -4.27 13.24
C GLU A 19 -17.46 -5.35 12.32
N LEU A 20 -17.49 -5.07 11.01
CA LEU A 20 -17.97 -6.02 10.02
C LEU A 20 -17.03 -7.21 9.85
N GLY A 21 -15.70 -7.01 9.84
CA GLY A 21 -14.71 -8.08 9.74
C GLY A 21 -14.78 -9.06 10.91
N ILE A 22 -14.87 -8.52 12.14
CA ILE A 22 -15.05 -9.32 13.36
C ILE A 22 -16.37 -10.10 13.28
N SER A 23 -17.47 -9.43 12.95
CA SER A 23 -18.81 -10.02 12.97
C SER A 23 -19.04 -11.05 11.86
N ALA A 24 -18.45 -10.84 10.68
CA ALA A 24 -18.71 -11.69 9.50
C ALA A 24 -17.80 -12.92 9.44
N ALA A 25 -16.55 -12.82 9.88
CA ALA A 25 -15.55 -13.87 9.68
C ALA A 25 -14.52 -13.99 10.81
N GLY A 26 -14.69 -13.27 11.93
CA GLY A 26 -13.70 -13.26 13.03
C GLY A 26 -12.38 -12.60 12.65
N GLU A 27 -12.38 -11.74 11.62
CA GLU A 27 -11.17 -11.07 11.15
C GLU A 27 -10.72 -10.01 12.16
N GLN A 28 -9.45 -10.03 12.53
CA GLN A 28 -8.84 -8.96 13.31
C GLN A 28 -8.40 -7.85 12.36
N ILE A 29 -9.01 -6.68 12.53
CA ILE A 29 -8.64 -5.45 11.85
C ILE A 29 -8.18 -4.46 12.92
N GLU A 30 -6.88 -4.18 12.93
CA GLU A 30 -6.32 -3.16 13.83
C GLU A 30 -6.35 -1.81 13.13
N VAL A 31 -6.93 -0.81 13.79
CA VAL A 31 -7.02 0.56 13.29
C VAL A 31 -5.98 1.40 14.02
N VAL A 32 -4.94 1.84 13.30
CA VAL A 32 -3.93 2.76 13.84
C VAL A 32 -4.22 4.16 13.30
N ALA A 33 -4.61 5.08 14.20
CA ALA A 33 -4.77 6.51 13.92
C ALA A 33 -3.58 7.28 14.51
N GLY A 34 -2.76 7.92 13.66
CA GLY A 34 -1.53 8.59 14.09
C GLY A 34 -1.72 10.06 14.52
N LYS A 35 -0.85 10.56 15.41
CA LYS A 35 -0.89 11.95 15.91
C LYS A 35 -0.07 12.96 15.11
N HIS A 36 0.97 12.58 14.36
CA HIS A 36 1.72 13.48 13.48
C HIS A 36 2.46 12.65 12.40
N ALA A 37 2.33 13.02 11.13
CA ALA A 37 3.00 12.42 9.96
C ALA A 37 2.76 10.91 9.71
N MET A 38 1.52 10.44 9.90
CA MET A 38 1.11 9.04 9.70
C MET A 38 -0.06 8.96 8.71
N PRO A 39 -0.22 7.85 7.95
CA PRO A 39 -1.44 7.45 7.25
C PRO A 39 -2.75 7.83 7.96
N ASP A 40 -3.75 8.33 7.23
CA ASP A 40 -5.05 8.73 7.83
C ASP A 40 -5.77 7.57 8.51
N VAL A 41 -5.65 6.35 7.97
CA VAL A 41 -5.98 5.09 8.64
C VAL A 41 -5.07 4.00 8.09
N LEU A 42 -4.41 3.27 8.99
CA LEU A 42 -3.79 1.98 8.68
C LEU A 42 -4.65 0.85 9.24
N LEU A 43 -5.05 -0.07 8.37
CA LEU A 43 -5.66 -1.35 8.71
C LEU A 43 -4.58 -2.43 8.65
N ASP A 44 -4.36 -3.15 9.75
CA ASP A 44 -3.71 -4.47 9.66
C ASP A 44 -4.79 -5.49 9.30
N PHE A 45 -4.71 -6.05 8.09
CA PHE A 45 -5.60 -7.11 7.63
C PHE A 45 -4.78 -8.39 7.42
N LYS A 46 -4.83 -9.29 8.42
CA LYS A 46 -4.10 -10.58 8.42
C LYS A 46 -2.59 -10.43 8.18
N GLY A 47 -1.97 -9.40 8.75
CA GLY A 47 -0.55 -9.10 8.60
C GLY A 47 -0.22 -8.24 7.38
N LEU A 48 -1.20 -7.92 6.52
CA LEU A 48 -1.03 -6.96 5.43
C LEU A 48 -1.57 -5.59 5.81
N ARG A 49 -0.68 -4.60 5.76
CA ARG A 49 -1.00 -3.18 5.85
C ARG A 49 -1.87 -2.71 4.67
N CYS A 50 -3.07 -2.21 4.97
CA CYS A 50 -3.97 -1.54 4.04
C CYS A 50 -4.24 -0.11 4.50
N MET A 51 -4.03 0.88 3.63
CA MET A 51 -4.38 2.28 3.92
C MET A 51 -5.73 2.67 3.34
N ILE A 52 -6.37 3.68 3.93
CA ILE A 52 -7.57 4.33 3.37
C ILE A 52 -7.22 5.77 3.00
N GLU A 53 -7.45 6.12 1.74
CA GLU A 53 -7.38 7.48 1.21
C GLU A 53 -8.78 7.87 0.72
N GLY A 54 -9.24 9.06 1.10
CA GLY A 54 -10.63 9.48 0.91
C GLY A 54 -10.72 10.89 0.36
N LYS A 55 -11.58 11.09 -0.64
CA LYS A 55 -11.97 12.42 -1.15
C LYS A 55 -13.47 12.54 -1.26
N TYR A 56 -14.02 13.72 -0.97
CA TYR A 56 -15.45 13.95 -1.26
C TYR A 56 -15.68 14.15 -2.76
N ALA A 57 -16.83 13.71 -3.25
CA ALA A 57 -17.22 13.82 -4.66
C ALA A 57 -17.43 15.28 -5.12
N ASP A 58 -17.59 16.22 -4.20
CA ASP A 58 -17.70 17.66 -4.48
C ASP A 58 -16.33 18.35 -4.68
N VAL A 59 -15.23 17.63 -4.50
CA VAL A 59 -13.87 18.10 -4.82
C VAL A 59 -13.59 17.88 -6.31
N PRO A 60 -13.05 18.88 -7.05
CA PRO A 60 -12.65 18.71 -8.44
C PRO A 60 -11.68 17.54 -8.60
N ASP A 61 -11.90 16.71 -9.62
CA ASP A 61 -11.07 15.56 -9.95
C ASP A 61 -10.84 14.58 -8.76
N ALA A 62 -11.78 14.52 -7.80
CA ALA A 62 -11.67 13.73 -6.57
C ALA A 62 -11.15 12.31 -6.81
N GLN A 63 -11.67 11.63 -7.83
CA GLN A 63 -11.27 10.27 -8.19
C GLN A 63 -9.80 10.18 -8.63
N THR A 64 -9.33 11.12 -9.45
CA THR A 64 -7.94 11.16 -9.93
C THR A 64 -6.99 11.48 -8.77
N VAL A 65 -7.37 12.45 -7.94
CA VAL A 65 -6.56 12.87 -6.78
C VAL A 65 -6.42 11.73 -5.77
N VAL A 66 -7.53 11.11 -5.37
CA VAL A 66 -7.51 10.03 -4.36
C VAL A 66 -6.79 8.78 -4.88
N LEU A 67 -6.87 8.51 -6.19
CA LEU A 67 -6.09 7.44 -6.80
C LEU A 67 -4.59 7.71 -6.70
N ALA A 68 -4.15 8.90 -7.10
CA ALA A 68 -2.73 9.27 -7.04
C ALA A 68 -2.19 9.15 -5.61
N GLN A 69 -2.97 9.60 -4.61
CA GLN A 69 -2.62 9.46 -3.20
C GLN A 69 -2.50 7.99 -2.79
N ALA A 70 -3.47 7.14 -3.15
CA ALA A 70 -3.43 5.71 -2.82
C ALA A 70 -2.25 5.00 -3.49
N VAL A 71 -1.95 5.33 -4.75
CA VAL A 71 -0.78 4.81 -5.49
C VAL A 71 0.52 5.17 -4.79
N GLU A 72 0.68 6.44 -4.39
CA GLU A 72 1.89 6.91 -3.69
C GLU A 72 2.18 6.09 -2.43
N ARG A 73 1.16 5.66 -1.68
CA ARG A 73 1.34 4.82 -0.47
C ARG A 73 1.90 3.46 -0.76
N VAL A 74 1.45 2.84 -1.85
CA VAL A 74 1.90 1.52 -2.29
C VAL A 74 3.31 1.63 -2.88
N GLU A 75 3.54 2.61 -3.75
CA GLU A 75 4.85 2.85 -4.38
C GLU A 75 5.94 3.17 -3.36
N ALA A 76 5.62 3.96 -2.33
CA ALA A 76 6.56 4.29 -1.26
C ALA A 76 6.78 3.13 -0.24
N GLY A 77 6.12 1.98 -0.41
CA GLY A 77 6.23 0.82 0.48
C GLY A 77 5.61 1.04 1.88
N ILE A 78 4.77 2.06 2.03
CA ILE A 78 4.10 2.39 3.30
C ILE A 78 3.01 1.35 3.61
N ALA A 79 2.33 0.85 2.58
CA ALA A 79 1.31 -0.19 2.70
C ALA A 79 1.39 -1.19 1.55
N HIS A 80 0.92 -2.43 1.79
CA HIS A 80 0.83 -3.45 0.73
C HIS A 80 -0.39 -3.21 -0.16
N MET A 81 -1.42 -2.59 0.41
CA MET A 81 -2.66 -2.20 -0.25
C MET A 81 -3.05 -0.77 0.13
N ALA A 82 -3.71 -0.05 -0.76
CA ALA A 82 -4.31 1.23 -0.47
C ALA A 82 -5.69 1.33 -1.13
N LEU A 83 -6.69 1.64 -0.31
CA LEU A 83 -8.07 1.84 -0.72
C LEU A 83 -8.27 3.31 -1.06
N ALA A 84 -8.66 3.59 -2.30
CA ALA A 84 -9.05 4.91 -2.77
C ALA A 84 -10.59 5.02 -2.71
N VAL A 85 -11.11 6.00 -1.97
CA VAL A 85 -12.56 6.16 -1.74
C VAL A 85 -13.04 7.55 -2.12
N VAL A 86 -14.13 7.62 -2.87
CA VAL A 86 -14.87 8.85 -3.16
C VAL A 86 -16.16 8.85 -2.34
N TYR A 87 -16.21 9.72 -1.34
CA TYR A 87 -17.33 9.89 -0.43
C TYR A 87 -18.43 10.77 -1.03
N PRO A 88 -19.71 10.40 -0.86
CA PRO A 88 -20.80 11.30 -1.19
C PRO A 88 -20.78 12.54 -0.27
N PRO A 89 -21.10 13.74 -0.81
CA PRO A 89 -20.91 15.00 -0.10
C PRO A 89 -21.81 15.14 1.14
N GLU A 90 -22.93 14.41 1.19
CA GLU A 90 -23.84 14.35 2.34
C GLU A 90 -23.17 13.87 3.64
N LEU A 91 -22.10 13.06 3.56
CA LEU A 91 -21.35 12.64 4.75
C LEU A 91 -20.61 13.80 5.41
N ARG A 92 -20.31 14.87 4.66
CA ARG A 92 -19.57 16.03 5.14
C ARG A 92 -20.34 16.82 6.20
N GLU A 93 -21.67 16.81 6.12
CA GLU A 93 -22.57 17.59 6.98
C GLU A 93 -23.43 16.71 7.90
N THR A 94 -23.25 15.39 7.81
CA THR A 94 -23.89 14.44 8.73
C THR A 94 -23.42 14.73 10.16
N ARG A 95 -24.30 14.60 11.15
CA ARG A 95 -23.89 14.78 12.56
C ARG A 95 -22.93 13.68 12.98
N GLN A 96 -21.97 14.01 13.83
CA GLN A 96 -20.95 13.07 14.26
C GLN A 96 -21.53 11.79 14.91
N ASP A 97 -22.60 11.91 15.69
CA ASP A 97 -23.28 10.78 16.35
C ASP A 97 -24.06 9.88 15.38
N GLU A 98 -24.39 10.39 14.18
CA GLU A 98 -25.11 9.66 13.13
C GLU A 98 -24.15 9.17 12.01
N LEU A 99 -22.88 9.57 12.04
CA LEU A 99 -21.95 9.35 10.94
C LEU A 99 -21.69 7.86 10.67
N ALA A 100 -21.52 7.05 11.71
CA ALA A 100 -21.30 5.61 11.57
C ALA A 100 -22.52 4.89 10.95
N GLU A 101 -23.73 5.25 11.39
CA GLU A 101 -24.97 4.71 10.85
C GLU A 101 -25.15 5.11 9.38
N LYS A 102 -24.95 6.40 9.08
CA LYS A 102 -25.08 6.92 7.72
C LYS A 102 -24.06 6.28 6.78
N LEU A 103 -22.81 6.14 7.22
CA LEU A 103 -21.74 5.51 6.45
C LEU A 103 -22.03 4.04 6.14
N SER A 104 -22.67 3.33 7.07
CA SER A 104 -23.07 1.93 6.89
C SER A 104 -24.19 1.76 5.84
N ALA A 105 -25.01 2.79 5.63
CA ALA A 105 -26.14 2.78 4.70
C ALA A 105 -25.82 3.38 3.32
N VAL A 106 -24.82 4.25 3.23
CA VAL A 106 -24.53 5.00 2.00
C VAL A 106 -23.77 4.17 0.96
N GLN A 107 -23.92 4.55 -0.30
CA GLN A 107 -23.12 4.01 -1.39
C GLN A 107 -21.97 4.97 -1.71
N MET A 108 -20.78 4.42 -1.88
CA MET A 108 -19.55 5.13 -2.20
C MET A 108 -18.90 4.53 -3.45
N LYS A 109 -18.04 5.31 -4.11
CA LYS A 109 -17.21 4.80 -5.19
C LYS A 109 -15.82 4.51 -4.64
N PHE A 110 -15.24 3.36 -4.95
CA PHE A 110 -13.97 2.95 -4.37
C PHE A 110 -13.18 2.03 -5.29
N GLY A 111 -11.87 1.97 -5.08
CA GLY A 111 -10.99 1.05 -5.79
C GLY A 111 -9.78 0.70 -4.91
N LEU A 112 -9.10 -0.40 -5.23
CA LEU A 112 -8.00 -0.92 -4.42
C LEU A 112 -6.72 -0.97 -5.25
N CYS A 113 -5.70 -0.26 -4.80
CA CYS A 113 -4.33 -0.40 -5.26
C CYS A 113 -3.62 -1.47 -4.44
N THR A 114 -2.82 -2.31 -5.08
CA THR A 114 -1.95 -3.29 -4.42
C THR A 114 -0.53 -3.17 -4.97
N ILE A 115 0.47 -3.67 -4.24
CA ILE A 115 1.85 -3.73 -4.76
C ILE A 115 1.95 -4.52 -6.07
N ALA A 116 1.00 -5.43 -6.31
CA ALA A 116 0.90 -6.19 -7.55
C ALA A 116 0.27 -5.38 -8.69
N ARG A 117 -0.69 -4.50 -8.39
CA ARG A 117 -1.51 -3.76 -9.34
C ARG A 117 -1.92 -2.40 -8.76
N TYR A 118 -1.29 -1.32 -9.21
CA TYR A 118 -1.60 0.04 -8.75
C TYR A 118 -1.80 1.06 -9.88
N VAL A 119 -1.48 0.74 -11.14
CA VAL A 119 -1.60 1.69 -12.27
C VAL A 119 -2.99 1.68 -12.90
N GLU A 120 -3.59 0.51 -13.10
CA GLU A 120 -4.94 0.34 -13.66
C GLU A 120 -5.82 -0.40 -12.66
N ILE A 121 -6.51 0.37 -11.82
CA ILE A 121 -7.47 -0.18 -10.86
C ILE A 121 -8.89 -0.16 -11.40
N GLU A 122 -9.67 -1.17 -11.01
CA GLU A 122 -11.10 -1.18 -11.24
C GLU A 122 -11.80 -0.33 -10.18
N TRP A 123 -12.73 0.52 -10.62
CA TRP A 123 -13.59 1.29 -9.72
C TRP A 123 -14.91 0.58 -9.52
N HIS A 124 -15.25 0.37 -8.26
CA HIS A 124 -16.50 -0.22 -7.82
C HIS A 124 -17.42 0.82 -7.21
N HIS A 125 -18.70 0.48 -7.10
CA HIS A 125 -19.71 1.25 -6.41
C HIS A 125 -20.46 0.32 -5.44
N GLY A 126 -20.64 0.75 -4.19
CA GLY A 126 -21.16 -0.13 -3.15
C GLY A 126 -21.10 0.48 -1.75
N GLY A 127 -21.53 -0.29 -0.75
CA GLY A 127 -21.41 0.08 0.67
C GLY A 127 -20.20 -0.56 1.35
N VAL A 128 -20.10 -0.39 2.68
CA VAL A 128 -18.98 -0.88 3.51
C VAL A 128 -18.71 -2.39 3.33
N ARG A 129 -19.74 -3.21 3.15
CA ARG A 129 -19.57 -4.65 2.89
C ARG A 129 -18.83 -4.92 1.58
N ASN A 130 -19.16 -4.19 0.52
CA ASN A 130 -18.48 -4.34 -0.76
C ASN A 130 -17.02 -3.88 -0.68
N VAL A 131 -16.73 -2.87 0.15
CA VAL A 131 -15.35 -2.46 0.44
C VAL A 131 -14.58 -3.57 1.13
N LEU A 132 -15.13 -4.19 2.18
CA LEU A 132 -14.49 -5.30 2.87
C LEU A 132 -14.24 -6.50 1.93
N ASP A 133 -15.22 -6.83 1.09
CA ASP A 133 -15.08 -7.92 0.12
C ASP A 133 -13.99 -7.63 -0.93
N LEU A 134 -13.82 -6.36 -1.33
CA LEU A 134 -12.73 -5.96 -2.22
C LEU A 134 -11.36 -6.11 -1.52
N ILE A 135 -11.23 -5.68 -0.26
CA ILE A 135 -10.00 -5.85 0.52
C ILE A 135 -9.64 -7.32 0.66
N ARG A 136 -10.63 -8.19 0.92
CA ARG A 136 -10.43 -9.65 1.00
C ARG A 136 -9.91 -10.24 -0.31
N ARG A 137 -10.47 -9.83 -1.45
CA ARG A 137 -10.00 -10.27 -2.77
C ARG A 137 -8.58 -9.81 -3.03
N GLY A 138 -8.27 -8.53 -2.81
CA GLY A 138 -6.91 -8.01 -2.98
C GLY A 138 -5.89 -8.70 -2.07
N HIS A 139 -6.28 -9.01 -0.82
CA HIS A 139 -5.45 -9.81 0.08
C HIS A 139 -5.21 -11.24 -0.44
N ALA A 140 -6.26 -11.93 -0.92
CA ALA A 140 -6.12 -13.27 -1.48
C ALA A 140 -5.21 -13.27 -2.72
N GLU A 141 -5.37 -12.29 -3.61
CA GLU A 141 -4.50 -12.10 -4.78
C GLU A 141 -3.04 -11.90 -4.36
N LEU A 142 -2.77 -11.12 -3.32
CA LEU A 142 -1.40 -10.91 -2.80
C LEU A 142 -0.79 -12.13 -2.11
N LEU A 143 -1.61 -13.08 -1.65
CA LEU A 143 -1.12 -14.36 -1.12
C LEU A 143 -0.85 -15.38 -2.23
N GLU A 144 -1.63 -15.34 -3.31
CA GLU A 144 -1.44 -16.21 -4.48
C GLU A 144 -0.29 -15.72 -5.38
N ASP A 145 -0.14 -14.40 -5.53
CA ASP A 145 1.06 -13.83 -6.13
C ASP A 145 2.22 -14.10 -5.18
N ASP A 146 3.20 -14.88 -5.62
CA ASP A 146 4.45 -15.06 -4.91
C ASP A 146 5.24 -13.73 -4.98
N VAL A 147 4.83 -12.77 -4.14
CA VAL A 147 5.39 -11.41 -4.07
C VAL A 147 6.89 -11.49 -3.82
N VAL A 148 7.35 -12.52 -3.10
CA VAL A 148 8.77 -12.81 -2.91
C VAL A 148 9.41 -13.18 -4.25
N ALA A 149 8.85 -14.11 -5.02
CA ALA A 149 9.40 -14.46 -6.33
C ALA A 149 9.42 -13.27 -7.30
N ARG A 150 8.39 -12.43 -7.31
CA ARG A 150 8.33 -11.21 -8.12
C ARG A 150 9.33 -10.14 -7.68
N SER A 151 9.45 -9.89 -6.37
CA SER A 151 10.46 -8.96 -5.84
C SER A 151 11.87 -9.45 -6.11
N VAL A 152 12.12 -10.77 -6.01
CA VAL A 152 13.39 -11.38 -6.40
C VAL A 152 13.62 -11.25 -7.91
N ALA A 153 12.60 -11.43 -8.74
CA ALA A 153 12.72 -11.25 -10.20
C ALA A 153 13.01 -9.80 -10.59
N ALA A 154 12.33 -8.82 -9.96
CA ALA A 154 12.57 -7.40 -10.17
C ALA A 154 13.98 -7.00 -9.70
N LEU A 155 14.43 -7.49 -8.54
CA LEU A 155 15.78 -7.26 -8.03
C LEU A 155 16.83 -7.87 -8.98
N LYS A 156 16.62 -9.09 -9.46
CA LYS A 156 17.51 -9.74 -10.45
C LYS A 156 17.59 -8.94 -11.74
N ALA A 157 16.45 -8.52 -12.30
CA ALA A 157 16.42 -7.71 -13.52
C ALA A 157 17.14 -6.36 -13.33
N GLY A 158 16.94 -5.69 -12.19
CA GLY A 158 17.65 -4.47 -11.83
C GLY A 158 19.16 -4.67 -11.70
N MET A 159 19.58 -5.76 -11.04
CA MET A 159 20.99 -6.15 -10.94
C MET A 159 21.62 -6.46 -12.30
N GLU A 160 20.93 -7.21 -13.16
CA GLU A 160 21.40 -7.52 -14.52
C GLU A 160 21.57 -6.24 -15.36
N GLY A 161 20.63 -5.29 -15.23
CA GLY A 161 20.75 -3.96 -15.83
C GLY A 161 21.99 -3.21 -15.33
N LEU A 162 22.21 -3.19 -14.01
CA LEU A 162 23.38 -2.58 -13.38
C LEU A 162 24.70 -3.23 -13.85
N VAL A 163 24.73 -4.57 -13.89
CA VAL A 163 25.88 -5.34 -14.38
C VAL A 163 26.18 -4.98 -15.85
N SER A 164 25.16 -4.87 -16.70
CA SER A 164 25.35 -4.51 -18.12
C SER A 164 25.96 -3.10 -18.30
N ILE A 165 25.60 -2.14 -17.46
CA ILE A 165 26.16 -0.78 -17.45
C ILE A 165 27.61 -0.80 -16.95
N PHE A 166 27.87 -1.61 -15.93
CA PHE A 166 29.17 -1.76 -15.28
C PHE A 166 30.20 -2.49 -16.14
N PHE A 167 29.79 -3.41 -17.02
CA PHE A 167 30.68 -4.06 -17.99
C PHE A 167 31.43 -3.07 -18.89
N GLY A 168 30.87 -1.88 -19.15
CA GLY A 168 31.54 -0.82 -19.92
C GLY A 168 32.48 0.08 -19.12
N HIS A 169 32.47 0.03 -17.79
CA HIS A 169 33.11 1.04 -16.93
C HIS A 169 33.78 0.46 -15.66
N PRO A 170 34.74 -0.47 -15.79
CA PRO A 170 35.34 -1.19 -14.65
C PRO A 170 35.94 -0.27 -13.57
N ALA A 171 36.59 0.83 -13.95
CA ALA A 171 37.15 1.78 -12.99
C ALA A 171 36.11 2.55 -12.15
N ALA A 172 34.85 2.66 -12.63
CA ALA A 172 33.75 3.23 -11.86
C ALA A 172 33.16 2.20 -10.88
N VAL A 173 33.14 0.92 -11.27
CA VAL A 173 32.69 -0.20 -10.45
C VAL A 173 33.54 -0.32 -9.19
N ASP A 174 34.86 -0.29 -9.31
CA ASP A 174 35.77 -0.40 -8.17
C ASP A 174 35.57 0.74 -7.15
N LYS A 175 35.35 1.96 -7.65
CA LYS A 175 35.08 3.12 -6.81
C LYS A 175 33.72 3.04 -6.11
N ILE A 176 32.69 2.58 -6.82
CA ILE A 176 31.36 2.39 -6.25
C ILE A 176 31.39 1.27 -5.20
N ALA A 177 31.99 0.11 -5.52
CA ALA A 177 32.15 -1.03 -4.63
C ALA A 177 32.85 -0.65 -3.32
N ALA A 178 33.92 0.14 -3.39
CA ALA A 178 34.62 0.68 -2.23
C ALA A 178 33.74 1.62 -1.38
N HIS A 179 32.80 2.35 -2.00
CA HIS A 179 31.92 3.29 -1.29
C HIS A 179 30.70 2.63 -0.64
N ILE A 180 30.19 1.55 -1.22
CA ILE A 180 29.04 0.77 -0.70
C ILE A 180 29.46 -0.41 0.19
N GLY A 181 30.76 -0.60 0.40
CA GLY A 181 31.30 -1.61 1.33
C GLY A 181 31.27 -3.04 0.79
N ILE A 182 31.17 -3.23 -0.53
CA ILE A 182 31.33 -4.55 -1.16
C ILE A 182 32.82 -4.83 -1.29
N THR A 183 33.34 -5.70 -0.44
CA THR A 183 34.70 -6.24 -0.53
C THR A 183 34.68 -7.64 -1.13
N GLU A 184 35.79 -8.04 -1.75
CA GLU A 184 35.93 -9.40 -2.28
C GLU A 184 35.68 -10.45 -1.18
N PRO A 185 34.93 -11.53 -1.50
CA PRO A 185 34.69 -12.60 -0.55
C PRO A 185 36.01 -13.28 -0.15
N GLU A 186 36.18 -13.56 1.15
CA GLU A 186 37.43 -14.10 1.73
C GLU A 186 37.94 -15.39 1.06
N THR A 187 37.09 -16.12 0.34
CA THR A 187 37.45 -17.34 -0.39
C THR A 187 38.41 -17.11 -1.56
N ALA A 188 38.52 -15.89 -2.09
CA ALA A 188 39.48 -15.59 -3.15
C ALA A 188 40.94 -15.45 -2.64
N LYS A 189 41.14 -15.12 -1.35
CA LYS A 189 42.48 -14.92 -0.77
C LYS A 189 43.28 -16.20 -0.51
N LYS A 190 42.65 -17.38 -0.58
CA LYS A 190 43.33 -18.67 -0.30
C LYS A 190 43.85 -19.39 -1.55
N ALA A 191 43.57 -18.90 -2.76
CA ALA A 191 43.97 -19.57 -3.99
C ALA A 191 45.35 -19.17 -4.52
N GLU A 192 45.98 -18.11 -3.98
CA GLU A 192 47.28 -17.60 -4.47
C GLU A 192 48.46 -17.90 -3.53
N GLY A 193 48.31 -18.83 -2.58
CA GLY A 193 49.31 -19.08 -1.52
C GLY A 193 49.91 -20.49 -1.47
N SER A 194 49.75 -21.32 -2.51
CA SER A 194 50.36 -22.65 -2.54
C SER A 194 50.85 -22.99 -3.94
N ASP A 195 51.99 -22.43 -4.32
CA ASP A 195 52.92 -23.01 -5.30
C ASP A 195 54.27 -22.31 -5.09
N ASP A 196 55.09 -22.87 -4.20
CA ASP A 196 56.55 -22.69 -4.15
C ASP A 196 57.11 -23.96 -3.48
N GLU A 197 57.50 -24.93 -4.31
CA GLU A 197 58.44 -26.03 -4.00
C GLU A 197 59.81 -25.68 -4.57
#